data_AF-A0A1B3E804-F1
#
_entry.id   AF-A0A1B3E804-F1
#
_cell.length_a   1.000
_cell.length_b   1.000
_cell.length_c   1.000
_cell.angle_alpha   90.00
_cell.angle_beta   90.00
_cell.angle_gamma   90.00
#
_symmetry.space_group_name_H-M   'P 1'
#
loop_
_entity.id
_entity.type
_entity.pdbx_description
1 polymer ?
#
loop_
_entity_poly.entity_id
_entity_poly.type
_entity_poly.pdbx_seq_one_letter_code
_entity_poly.pdbx_strand_id
1 'polypeptide(L)'
;MIKHRLPRVLGTALCGLLATHALAEERTLRVYNWFDYITPQTLDNFKKENGAKLIYDIFDTNEALEAKLLTGNSGYDVVVPSNVFLAKQIQADVFQPLDRSKLPNWNHLDPQLMKLIEANDPGNRFAVPYMYGTVLIGFNPAKVKAALGENAPVDSWDLIFKEENIARLKQCGVALLDSPSEILPIALHYLGLPPNSNQPKDYDKAAELLQKVRPNIAYFHSSKYMADIANGDICVAVGYSGSFSQAANRAKEAGNGVDTVLFFTSQ
;
A
#
# COMPACT_ATOMS: atom_id res chain seq x y z
N MET A 1 94.72 -2.35 12.57
CA MET A 1 94.54 -3.64 11.87
C MET A 1 93.70 -4.54 12.75
N ILE A 2 92.52 -4.95 12.29
CA ILE A 2 91.85 -6.26 12.47
C ILE A 2 90.43 -6.06 11.95
N LYS A 3 90.20 -6.62 10.75
CA LYS A 3 88.92 -6.75 10.07
C LYS A 3 88.20 -7.94 10.69
N HIS A 4 86.96 -7.78 11.16
CA HIS A 4 86.06 -8.93 11.25
C HIS A 4 84.73 -8.62 10.53
N ARG A 5 84.44 -9.56 9.63
CA ARG A 5 83.40 -9.54 8.62
C ARG A 5 82.05 -9.89 9.25
N LEU A 6 81.04 -9.11 8.89
CA LEU A 6 79.63 -9.34 9.14
C LEU A 6 79.14 -10.55 8.29
N PRO A 7 78.47 -11.57 8.87
CA PRO A 7 77.73 -12.52 8.05
C PRO A 7 76.35 -11.93 7.71
N ARG A 8 76.11 -11.73 6.42
CA ARG A 8 74.78 -11.46 5.84
C ARG A 8 73.91 -12.70 6.07
N VAL A 9 72.97 -12.62 7.01
CA VAL A 9 71.84 -13.56 7.07
C VAL A 9 70.72 -12.93 6.27
N LEU A 10 70.59 -13.37 5.01
CA LEU A 10 69.43 -13.14 4.17
C LEU A 10 68.31 -14.06 4.69
N GLY A 11 67.49 -13.55 5.62
CA GLY A 11 66.26 -14.19 6.05
C GLY A 11 65.10 -13.62 5.24
N THR A 12 64.62 -14.36 4.26
CA THR A 12 63.43 -14.09 3.45
C THR A 12 62.22 -13.74 4.33
N ALA A 13 61.80 -12.48 4.31
CA ALA A 13 60.52 -12.05 4.84
C ALA A 13 59.41 -12.62 3.93
N LEU A 14 58.83 -13.74 4.36
CA LEU A 14 57.61 -14.28 3.75
C LEU A 14 56.47 -13.33 4.15
N CYS A 15 56.22 -12.31 3.32
CA CYS A 15 54.95 -11.57 3.33
C CYS A 15 53.84 -12.56 2.96
N GLY A 16 53.31 -13.26 3.96
CA GLY A 16 52.07 -13.99 3.81
C GLY A 16 51.00 -13.00 3.38
N LEU A 17 50.53 -13.16 2.14
CA LEU A 17 49.27 -12.59 1.68
C LEU A 17 48.18 -13.11 2.63
N LEU A 18 47.89 -12.35 3.68
CA LEU A 18 46.57 -12.36 4.28
C LEU A 18 45.65 -11.82 3.18
N ALA A 19 45.15 -12.73 2.35
CA ALA A 19 43.92 -12.52 1.62
C ALA A 19 42.86 -12.34 2.70
N THR A 20 42.69 -11.10 3.17
CA THR A 20 41.47 -10.64 3.79
C THR A 20 40.39 -10.93 2.76
N HIS A 21 39.77 -12.09 2.89
CA HIS A 21 38.43 -12.28 2.39
C HIS A 21 37.64 -11.22 3.14
N ALA A 22 37.45 -10.06 2.51
CA ALA A 22 36.38 -9.18 2.88
C ALA A 22 35.15 -10.09 2.78
N LEU A 23 34.69 -10.57 3.93
CA LEU A 23 33.37 -11.19 4.03
C LEU A 23 32.47 -10.11 3.45
N ALA A 24 32.01 -10.33 2.22
CA ALA A 24 31.08 -9.44 1.58
C ALA A 24 29.92 -9.31 2.57
N GLU A 25 29.76 -8.12 3.13
CA GLU A 25 28.68 -7.83 4.06
C GLU A 25 27.40 -8.33 3.39
N GLU A 26 26.67 -9.23 4.07
CA GLU A 26 25.48 -9.87 3.52
C GLU A 26 24.49 -8.76 3.16
N ARG A 27 24.41 -8.43 1.86
CA ARG A 27 23.62 -7.31 1.36
C ARG A 27 22.18 -7.54 1.75
N THR A 28 21.68 -6.72 2.65
CA THR A 28 20.31 -6.80 3.15
C THR A 28 19.49 -5.73 2.47
N LEU A 29 18.46 -6.15 1.72
CA LEU A 29 17.42 -5.27 1.20
C LEU A 29 16.25 -5.23 2.20
N ARG A 30 15.83 -4.04 2.60
CA ARG A 30 14.70 -3.78 3.48
C ARG A 30 13.59 -3.11 2.70
N VAL A 31 12.45 -3.78 2.56
CA VAL A 31 11.29 -3.31 1.83
C VAL A 31 10.13 -3.10 2.79
N TYR A 32 9.42 -1.98 2.65
CA TYR A 32 8.16 -1.72 3.34
C TYR A 32 7.04 -1.50 2.31
N ASN A 33 6.06 -2.40 2.26
CA ASN A 33 5.01 -2.37 1.24
C ASN A 33 3.63 -2.62 1.87
N TRP A 34 2.58 -2.48 1.07
CA TRP A 34 1.21 -2.78 1.46
C TRP A 34 1.02 -4.25 1.86
N PHE A 35 0.14 -4.46 2.84
CA PHE A 35 -0.38 -5.78 3.19
C PHE A 35 -1.00 -6.46 1.96
N ASP A 36 -0.69 -7.75 1.76
CA ASP A 36 -1.30 -8.60 0.74
C ASP A 36 -1.15 -8.06 -0.71
N TYR A 37 0.01 -7.47 -1.00
CA TYR A 37 0.30 -6.78 -2.26
C TYR A 37 1.49 -7.35 -3.04
N ILE A 38 2.00 -8.52 -2.65
CA ILE A 38 3.04 -9.25 -3.36
C ILE A 38 2.82 -10.75 -3.22
N THR A 39 3.20 -11.54 -4.23
CA THR A 39 3.17 -12.99 -4.11
C THR A 39 4.39 -13.50 -3.32
N PRO A 40 4.25 -14.52 -2.45
CA PRO A 40 5.40 -15.14 -1.77
C PRO A 40 6.48 -15.63 -2.76
N GLN A 41 6.05 -16.14 -3.92
CA GLN A 41 6.94 -16.61 -4.97
C GLN A 41 7.87 -15.51 -5.51
N THR A 42 7.40 -14.25 -5.60
CA THR A 42 8.23 -13.12 -6.01
C THR A 42 9.39 -12.89 -5.03
N LEU A 43 9.11 -12.96 -3.72
CA LEU A 43 10.11 -12.78 -2.67
C LEU A 43 11.15 -13.91 -2.70
N ASP A 44 10.70 -15.15 -2.91
CA ASP A 44 11.57 -16.32 -2.98
C ASP A 44 12.45 -16.32 -4.23
N ASN A 45 11.89 -15.95 -5.40
CA ASN A 45 12.66 -15.81 -6.63
C ASN A 45 13.72 -14.73 -6.49
N PHE A 46 13.36 -13.57 -5.95
CA PHE A 46 14.30 -12.48 -5.73
C PHE A 46 15.48 -12.90 -4.85
N LYS A 47 15.21 -13.59 -3.72
CA LYS A 47 16.26 -14.11 -2.81
C LYS A 47 17.19 -15.09 -3.53
N LYS A 48 16.63 -16.02 -4.32
CA LYS A 48 17.40 -17.04 -5.06
C LYS A 48 18.29 -16.43 -6.14
N GLU A 49 17.78 -15.48 -6.90
CA GLU A 49 18.47 -14.88 -8.04
C GLU A 49 19.58 -13.90 -7.61
N ASN A 50 19.39 -13.19 -6.49
CA ASN A 50 20.28 -12.08 -6.11
C ASN A 50 21.20 -12.40 -4.93
N GLY A 51 20.97 -13.52 -4.22
CA GLY A 51 21.77 -13.90 -3.04
C GLY A 51 21.73 -12.87 -1.91
N ALA A 52 20.72 -12.01 -1.89
CA ALA A 52 20.55 -10.93 -0.92
C ALA A 52 19.62 -11.36 0.21
N LYS A 53 19.92 -10.94 1.43
CA LYS A 53 18.96 -11.04 2.53
C LYS A 53 17.82 -10.07 2.28
N LEU A 54 16.59 -10.52 2.41
CA LEU A 54 15.41 -9.70 2.21
C LEU A 54 14.60 -9.62 3.51
N ILE A 55 14.49 -8.42 4.04
CA ILE A 55 13.55 -8.06 5.11
C ILE A 55 12.37 -7.37 4.44
N TYR A 56 11.18 -7.93 4.63
CA TYR A 56 9.96 -7.44 3.99
C TYR A 56 8.91 -7.19 5.06
N ASP A 57 8.69 -5.92 5.35
CA ASP A 57 7.69 -5.47 6.31
C ASP A 57 6.45 -4.97 5.57
N ILE A 58 5.33 -4.95 6.27
CA ILE A 58 4.03 -4.56 5.73
C ILE A 58 3.39 -3.40 6.50
N PHE A 59 2.65 -2.55 5.78
CA PHE A 59 1.76 -1.56 6.34
C PHE A 59 0.38 -1.62 5.66
N ASP A 60 -0.60 -0.98 6.27
CA ASP A 60 -1.96 -0.90 5.74
C ASP A 60 -2.49 0.54 5.64
N THR A 61 -1.71 1.55 6.03
CA THR A 61 -2.04 2.98 5.83
C THR A 61 -0.84 3.76 5.29
N ASN A 62 -1.12 4.75 4.43
CA ASN A 62 -0.07 5.66 3.96
C ASN A 62 0.48 6.51 5.12
N GLU A 63 -0.37 6.84 6.08
CA GLU A 63 -0.04 7.64 7.26
C GLU A 63 1.00 6.92 8.13
N ALA A 64 0.91 5.60 8.30
CA ALA A 64 1.93 4.81 9.00
C ALA A 64 3.28 4.82 8.26
N LEU A 65 3.27 4.70 6.93
CA LEU A 65 4.47 4.81 6.11
C LEU A 65 5.08 6.22 6.21
N GLU A 66 4.26 7.26 6.02
CA GLU A 66 4.70 8.65 6.08
C GLU A 66 5.33 8.99 7.43
N ALA A 67 4.71 8.56 8.53
CA ALA A 67 5.27 8.75 9.87
C ALA A 67 6.68 8.15 9.98
N LYS A 68 6.91 6.93 9.49
CA LYS A 68 8.24 6.30 9.49
C LYS A 68 9.26 7.00 8.61
N LEU A 69 8.84 7.54 7.46
CA LEU A 69 9.73 8.25 6.54
C LEU A 69 10.15 9.61 7.14
N LEU A 70 9.21 10.37 7.68
CA LEU A 70 9.43 11.71 8.20
C LEU A 70 10.15 11.75 9.56
N THR A 71 10.13 10.66 10.33
CA THR A 71 10.98 10.56 11.54
C THR A 71 12.47 10.48 11.23
N GLY A 72 12.85 10.27 9.96
CA GLY A 72 14.23 10.07 9.54
C GLY A 72 14.74 8.66 9.86
N ASN A 73 15.77 8.23 9.14
CA ASN A 73 16.38 6.90 9.27
C ASN A 73 15.33 5.77 9.35
N SER A 74 14.39 5.76 8.40
CA SER A 74 13.29 4.79 8.34
C SER A 74 13.76 3.33 8.42
N GLY A 75 15.02 3.09 8.02
CA GLY A 75 15.64 1.78 7.96
C GLY A 75 15.19 0.97 6.74
N TYR A 76 14.49 1.58 5.78
CA TYR A 76 14.03 0.91 4.56
C TYR A 76 14.73 1.44 3.32
N ASP A 77 15.06 0.53 2.41
CA ASP A 77 15.71 0.83 1.12
C ASP A 77 14.66 1.08 0.02
N VAL A 78 13.52 0.39 0.09
CA VAL A 78 12.40 0.53 -0.85
C VAL A 78 11.09 0.64 -0.08
N VAL A 79 10.28 1.62 -0.44
CA VAL A 79 8.93 1.81 0.10
C VAL A 79 7.94 2.07 -1.03
N VAL A 80 6.65 1.83 -0.77
CA VAL A 80 5.60 1.88 -1.82
C VAL A 80 4.45 2.82 -1.42
N PRO A 81 4.68 4.14 -1.32
CA PRO A 81 3.61 5.09 -1.01
C PRO A 81 2.58 5.19 -2.14
N SER A 82 1.34 5.55 -1.81
CA SER A 82 0.38 5.97 -2.83
C SER A 82 0.80 7.30 -3.45
N ASN A 83 0.45 7.49 -4.72
CA ASN A 83 0.86 8.65 -5.53
C ASN A 83 0.50 10.01 -4.90
N VAL A 84 -0.57 10.10 -4.10
CA VAL A 84 -0.99 11.35 -3.43
C VAL A 84 -0.08 11.73 -2.25
N PHE A 85 0.57 10.75 -1.62
CA PHE A 85 1.55 10.97 -0.56
C PHE A 85 2.95 11.22 -1.13
N LEU A 86 3.28 10.55 -2.24
CA LEU A 86 4.55 10.69 -2.95
C LEU A 86 4.92 12.16 -3.21
N ALA A 87 3.97 12.98 -3.67
CA ALA A 87 4.24 14.40 -3.96
C ALA A 87 4.78 15.18 -2.75
N LYS A 88 4.14 15.03 -1.59
CA LYS A 88 4.55 15.70 -0.34
C LYS A 88 5.89 15.16 0.15
N GLN A 89 6.09 13.86 0.01
CA GLN A 89 7.31 13.17 0.43
C GLN A 89 8.52 13.58 -0.44
N ILE A 90 8.33 13.77 -1.76
CA ILE A 90 9.35 14.35 -2.64
C ILE A 90 9.69 15.79 -2.20
N GLN A 91 8.68 16.61 -1.89
CA GLN A 91 8.91 17.98 -1.40
C GLN A 91 9.66 18.01 -0.07
N ALA A 92 9.48 16.99 0.77
CA ALA A 92 10.18 16.82 2.04
C ALA A 92 11.57 16.15 1.91
N ASP A 93 12.06 15.94 0.68
CA ASP A 93 13.39 15.37 0.38
C ASP A 93 13.63 13.98 1.00
N VAL A 94 12.58 13.15 1.13
CA VAL A 94 12.71 11.81 1.73
C VAL A 94 13.24 10.76 0.76
N PHE A 95 13.23 11.05 -0.55
CA PHE A 95 13.60 10.11 -1.60
C PHE A 95 14.81 10.60 -2.41
N GLN A 96 15.73 9.70 -2.68
CA GLN A 96 16.76 9.93 -3.69
C GLN A 96 16.17 9.74 -5.11
N PRO A 97 16.67 10.47 -6.12
CA PRO A 97 16.28 10.22 -7.50
C PRO A 97 16.76 8.84 -7.96
N LEU A 98 15.94 8.18 -8.79
CA LEU A 98 16.27 6.90 -9.39
C LEU A 98 17.36 7.05 -10.46
N ASP A 99 18.42 6.26 -10.33
CA ASP A 99 19.43 6.10 -11.37
C ASP A 99 18.91 5.17 -12.47
N ARG A 100 18.31 5.75 -13.51
CA ARG A 100 17.71 4.99 -14.63
C ARG A 100 18.70 4.11 -15.39
N SER A 101 19.99 4.41 -15.34
CA SER A 101 21.01 3.56 -15.98
C SER A 101 21.10 2.17 -15.34
N LYS A 102 20.63 2.04 -14.09
CA LYS A 102 20.57 0.78 -13.33
C LYS A 102 19.22 0.08 -13.41
N LEU A 103 18.27 0.62 -14.17
CA LEU A 103 16.91 0.10 -14.31
C LEU A 103 16.69 -0.37 -15.76
N PRO A 104 17.29 -1.50 -16.18
CA PRO A 104 17.21 -1.97 -17.57
C PRO A 104 15.79 -2.30 -18.02
N ASN A 105 14.88 -2.54 -17.08
CA ASN A 105 13.47 -2.84 -17.33
C ASN A 105 12.56 -1.60 -17.40
N TRP A 106 13.12 -0.38 -17.37
CA TRP A 106 12.33 0.87 -17.40
C TRP A 106 11.41 0.98 -18.61
N ASN A 107 11.83 0.43 -19.75
CA ASN A 107 11.09 0.40 -21.00
C ASN A 107 9.80 -0.43 -20.96
N HIS A 108 9.58 -1.24 -19.92
CA HIS A 108 8.35 -2.03 -19.75
C HIS A 108 7.22 -1.26 -19.05
N LEU A 109 7.49 -0.05 -18.55
CA LEU A 109 6.48 0.77 -17.87
C LEU A 109 5.46 1.32 -18.88
N ASP A 110 4.18 1.33 -18.48
CA ASP A 110 3.10 1.90 -19.30
C ASP A 110 3.30 3.42 -19.46
N PRO A 111 3.49 3.94 -20.69
CA PRO A 111 3.73 5.36 -20.91
C PRO A 111 2.57 6.26 -20.47
N GLN A 112 1.32 5.79 -20.56
CA GLN A 112 0.15 6.57 -20.15
C GLN A 112 0.11 6.70 -18.62
N LEU A 113 0.37 5.61 -17.90
CA LEU A 113 0.42 5.64 -16.43
C LEU A 113 1.59 6.49 -15.94
N MET A 114 2.76 6.38 -16.57
CA MET A 114 3.92 7.23 -16.27
C MET A 114 3.58 8.71 -16.46
N LYS A 115 2.83 9.06 -17.51
CA LYS A 115 2.40 10.44 -17.76
C LYS A 115 1.48 10.97 -16.66
N LEU A 116 0.57 10.15 -16.13
CA LEU A 116 -0.31 10.54 -15.02
C LEU A 116 0.48 10.80 -13.73
N ILE A 117 1.51 10.00 -13.47
CA ILE A 117 2.36 10.13 -12.27
C ILE A 117 3.17 11.43 -12.29
N GLU A 118 3.50 11.99 -13.46
CA GLU A 118 4.27 13.23 -13.57
C GLU A 118 3.66 14.42 -12.81
N ALA A 119 2.33 14.42 -12.57
CA ALA A 119 1.66 15.45 -11.77
C ALA A 119 2.21 15.52 -10.33
N ASN A 120 2.67 14.39 -9.79
CA ASN A 120 3.14 14.24 -8.42
C ASN A 120 4.63 13.91 -8.33
N ASP A 121 5.23 13.35 -9.38
CA ASP A 121 6.68 13.14 -9.55
C ASP A 121 7.13 13.71 -10.90
N PRO A 122 7.41 15.03 -10.99
CA PRO A 122 7.77 15.68 -12.24
C PRO A 122 8.97 15.03 -12.93
N GLY A 123 8.72 14.51 -14.14
CA GLY A 123 9.72 13.79 -14.93
C GLY A 123 9.96 12.36 -14.48
N ASN A 124 9.13 11.77 -13.61
CA ASN A 124 9.22 10.42 -13.05
C ASN A 124 10.61 10.11 -12.47
N ARG A 125 11.09 11.01 -11.62
CA ARG A 125 12.48 11.01 -11.13
C ARG A 125 12.67 10.12 -9.91
N PHE A 126 11.62 9.86 -9.14
CA PHE A 126 11.71 9.25 -7.81
C PHE A 126 10.99 7.91 -7.71
N ALA A 127 9.97 7.66 -8.53
CA ALA A 127 9.14 6.46 -8.41
C ALA A 127 8.83 5.77 -9.75
N VAL A 128 8.35 4.53 -9.65
CA VAL A 128 7.73 3.77 -10.72
C VAL A 128 6.37 3.24 -10.25
N PRO A 129 5.36 3.13 -11.14
CA PRO A 129 4.09 2.51 -10.78
C PRO A 129 4.29 1.02 -10.46
N TYR A 130 3.73 0.58 -9.34
CA TYR A 130 3.70 -0.85 -8.98
C TYR A 130 2.37 -1.50 -9.38
N MET A 131 1.27 -1.06 -8.75
CA MET A 131 -0.09 -1.38 -9.19
C MET A 131 -0.99 -0.16 -8.93
N TYR A 132 -2.18 -0.15 -9.50
CA TYR A 132 -3.19 0.89 -9.28
C TYR A 132 -4.58 0.27 -9.17
N GLY A 133 -5.53 1.03 -8.63
CA GLY A 133 -6.91 0.58 -8.46
C GLY A 133 -7.82 1.72 -8.06
N THR A 134 -9.00 1.37 -7.56
CA THR A 134 -10.02 2.31 -7.12
C THR A 134 -10.44 1.98 -5.69
N VAL A 135 -10.83 3.00 -4.92
CA VAL A 135 -11.56 2.80 -3.67
C VAL A 135 -13.04 2.72 -4.00
N LEU A 136 -13.69 1.66 -3.53
CA LEU A 136 -15.07 1.35 -3.90
C LEU A 136 -15.81 0.59 -2.79
N ILE A 137 -17.07 0.25 -3.03
CA ILE A 137 -17.88 -0.58 -2.15
C ILE A 137 -17.81 -2.04 -2.61
N GLY A 138 -17.38 -2.93 -1.71
CA GLY A 138 -17.59 -4.36 -1.84
C GLY A 138 -18.66 -4.83 -0.85
N PHE A 139 -19.51 -5.76 -1.28
CA PHE A 139 -20.63 -6.22 -0.45
C PHE A 139 -20.99 -7.70 -0.66
N ASN A 140 -21.61 -8.28 0.36
CA ASN A 140 -22.26 -9.59 0.30
C ASN A 140 -23.72 -9.42 -0.18
N PRO A 141 -24.09 -9.89 -1.39
CA PRO A 141 -25.39 -9.60 -1.99
C PRO A 141 -26.54 -10.24 -1.20
N ALA A 142 -26.36 -11.45 -0.68
CA ALA A 142 -27.39 -12.12 0.10
C ALA A 142 -27.70 -11.37 1.39
N LYS A 143 -26.66 -10.91 2.12
CA LYS A 143 -26.83 -10.16 3.37
C LYS A 143 -27.37 -8.76 3.15
N VAL A 144 -26.91 -8.05 2.12
CA VAL A 144 -27.43 -6.73 1.77
C VAL A 144 -28.90 -6.83 1.34
N LYS A 145 -29.25 -7.80 0.51
CA LYS A 145 -30.64 -8.07 0.11
C LYS A 145 -31.53 -8.42 1.30
N ALA A 146 -31.05 -9.24 2.24
CA ALA A 146 -31.79 -9.53 3.47
C ALA A 146 -32.00 -8.27 4.33
N ALA A 147 -31.02 -7.36 4.36
CA ALA A 147 -31.10 -6.14 5.15
C ALA A 147 -31.97 -5.05 4.51
N LEU A 148 -31.85 -4.83 3.19
CA LEU A 148 -32.40 -3.69 2.47
C LEU A 148 -33.55 -4.04 1.51
N GLY A 149 -33.66 -5.29 1.07
CA GLY A 149 -34.59 -5.76 0.05
C GLY A 149 -33.93 -5.87 -1.34
N GLU A 150 -34.71 -6.27 -2.34
CA GLU A 150 -34.25 -6.48 -3.74
C GLU A 150 -33.68 -5.22 -4.39
N ASN A 151 -34.22 -4.05 -4.01
CA ASN A 151 -33.88 -2.76 -4.62
C ASN A 151 -32.85 -1.98 -3.78
N ALA A 152 -31.95 -2.70 -3.09
CA ALA A 152 -30.86 -2.07 -2.36
C ALA A 152 -30.00 -1.23 -3.34
N PRO A 153 -29.62 0.01 -3.00
CA PRO A 153 -28.86 0.90 -3.90
C PRO A 153 -27.38 0.52 -3.90
N VAL A 154 -27.07 -0.72 -4.30
CA VAL A 154 -25.72 -1.30 -4.28
C VAL A 154 -24.78 -0.68 -5.32
N ASP A 155 -25.35 0.11 -6.23
CA ASP A 155 -24.70 0.89 -7.27
C ASP A 155 -24.58 2.39 -6.90
N SER A 156 -24.64 2.72 -5.61
CA SER A 156 -24.56 4.11 -5.16
C SER A 156 -23.90 4.22 -3.79
N TRP A 157 -23.20 5.34 -3.57
CA TRP A 157 -22.74 5.75 -2.24
C TRP A 157 -23.88 5.96 -1.24
N ASP A 158 -25.12 6.09 -1.73
CA ASP A 158 -26.33 6.03 -0.91
C ASP A 158 -26.41 4.80 -0.02
N LEU A 159 -25.78 3.68 -0.42
CA LEU A 159 -25.75 2.46 0.39
C LEU A 159 -25.19 2.72 1.80
N ILE A 160 -24.18 3.58 1.91
CA ILE A 160 -23.48 3.85 3.18
C ILE A 160 -23.72 5.27 3.71
N PHE A 161 -24.04 6.25 2.85
CA PHE A 161 -24.19 7.64 3.27
C PHE A 161 -25.64 8.05 3.59
N LYS A 162 -26.64 7.29 3.13
CA LYS A 162 -28.02 7.47 3.61
C LYS A 162 -28.21 6.77 4.95
N GLU A 163 -28.66 7.53 5.95
CA GLU A 163 -28.81 7.05 7.32
C GLU A 163 -29.77 5.85 7.40
N GLU A 164 -30.86 5.86 6.64
CA GLU A 164 -31.84 4.78 6.59
C GLU A 164 -31.27 3.47 6.05
N ASN A 165 -30.30 3.55 5.14
CA ASN A 165 -29.65 2.38 4.56
C ASN A 165 -28.62 1.81 5.52
N ILE A 166 -27.67 2.65 5.97
CA ILE A 166 -26.59 2.17 6.83
C ILE A 166 -27.09 1.69 8.20
N ALA A 167 -28.16 2.30 8.74
CA ALA A 167 -28.78 1.84 9.98
C ALA A 167 -29.29 0.40 9.89
N ARG A 168 -29.83 -0.01 8.73
CA ARG A 168 -30.25 -1.40 8.47
C ARG A 168 -29.07 -2.33 8.23
N LEU A 169 -28.04 -1.86 7.52
CA LEU A 169 -26.82 -2.63 7.24
C LEU A 169 -25.97 -2.89 8.49
N LYS A 170 -26.10 -2.05 9.54
CA LYS A 170 -25.45 -2.24 10.84
C LYS A 170 -25.60 -3.66 11.37
N GLN A 171 -26.75 -4.30 11.15
CA GLN A 171 -27.03 -5.66 11.62
C GLN A 171 -26.14 -6.75 11.00
N CYS A 172 -25.60 -6.49 9.80
CA CYS A 172 -24.74 -7.43 9.08
C CYS A 172 -23.28 -6.95 8.96
N GLY A 173 -22.94 -5.79 9.52
CA GLY A 173 -21.58 -5.26 9.62
C GLY A 173 -21.19 -4.37 8.44
N VAL A 174 -20.76 -3.15 8.76
CA VAL A 174 -20.24 -2.15 7.80
C VAL A 174 -18.85 -1.71 8.23
N ALA A 175 -17.87 -1.82 7.34
CA ALA A 175 -16.50 -1.38 7.57
C ALA A 175 -16.10 -0.25 6.62
N LEU A 176 -15.32 0.72 7.11
CA LEU A 176 -14.66 1.73 6.27
C LEU A 176 -13.14 1.59 6.37
N LEU A 177 -12.43 2.06 5.34
CA LEU A 177 -10.98 2.22 5.41
C LEU A 177 -10.61 3.17 6.55
N ASP A 178 -9.53 2.85 7.27
CA ASP A 178 -8.86 3.81 8.16
C ASP A 178 -7.90 4.66 7.32
N SER A 179 -8.50 5.48 6.45
CA SER A 179 -7.81 6.28 5.46
C SER A 179 -8.56 7.60 5.29
N PRO A 180 -8.32 8.61 6.14
CA PRO A 180 -9.02 9.89 6.04
C PRO A 180 -8.72 10.58 4.70
N SER A 181 -7.52 10.37 4.15
CA SER A 181 -7.10 10.89 2.85
C SER A 181 -7.91 10.34 1.67
N GLU A 182 -8.63 9.23 1.85
CA GLU A 182 -9.48 8.62 0.82
C GLU A 182 -10.98 8.72 1.15
N ILE A 183 -11.35 8.57 2.43
CA ILE A 183 -12.76 8.64 2.86
C ILE A 183 -13.32 10.06 2.78
N LEU A 184 -12.53 11.09 3.12
CA LEU A 184 -13.01 12.48 3.06
C LEU A 184 -13.30 12.94 1.62
N PRO A 185 -12.42 12.70 0.62
CA PRO A 185 -12.75 13.00 -0.78
C PRO A 185 -14.01 12.29 -1.28
N ILE A 186 -14.26 11.05 -0.85
CA ILE A 186 -15.48 10.29 -1.20
C ILE A 186 -16.73 10.97 -0.59
N ALA A 187 -16.66 11.36 0.69
CA ALA A 187 -17.74 12.10 1.35
C ALA A 187 -18.00 13.47 0.69
N LEU A 188 -16.94 14.21 0.34
CA LEU A 188 -17.05 15.47 -0.39
C LEU A 188 -17.72 15.27 -1.75
N HIS A 189 -17.29 14.26 -2.51
CA HIS A 189 -17.86 13.93 -3.80
C HIS A 189 -19.36 13.63 -3.68
N TYR A 190 -19.75 12.83 -2.69
CA TYR A 190 -21.16 12.52 -2.41
C TYR A 190 -22.00 13.78 -2.12
N LEU A 191 -21.42 14.76 -1.42
CA LEU A 191 -22.06 16.04 -1.12
C LEU A 191 -22.07 17.01 -2.33
N GLY A 192 -21.58 16.59 -3.50
CA GLY A 192 -21.44 17.44 -4.69
C GLY A 192 -20.32 18.48 -4.58
N LEU A 193 -19.38 18.30 -3.66
CA LEU A 193 -18.24 19.18 -3.43
C LEU A 193 -16.99 18.66 -4.17
N PRO A 194 -16.00 19.52 -4.46
CA PRO A 194 -14.73 19.08 -5.03
C PRO A 194 -14.04 18.04 -4.15
N PRO A 195 -13.68 16.83 -4.65
CA PRO A 195 -13.02 15.80 -3.84
C PRO A 195 -11.66 16.24 -3.28
N ASN A 196 -11.00 17.17 -3.97
CA ASN A 196 -9.73 17.78 -3.59
C ASN A 196 -9.92 19.26 -3.17
N SER A 197 -10.99 19.56 -2.42
CA SER A 197 -11.27 20.94 -1.98
C SER A 197 -10.12 21.52 -1.15
N ASN A 198 -9.87 22.81 -1.30
CA ASN A 198 -8.95 23.59 -0.46
C ASN A 198 -9.70 24.49 0.53
N GLN A 199 -11.02 24.34 0.65
CA GLN A 199 -11.88 25.13 1.53
C GLN A 199 -12.14 24.39 2.85
N PRO A 200 -11.70 24.91 4.01
CA PRO A 200 -11.94 24.25 5.30
C PRO A 200 -13.40 23.92 5.59
N LYS A 201 -14.33 24.80 5.19
CA LYS A 201 -15.78 24.62 5.40
C LYS A 201 -16.39 23.43 4.64
N ASP A 202 -15.74 22.96 3.58
CA ASP A 202 -16.22 21.77 2.87
C ASP A 202 -15.96 20.52 3.71
N TYR A 203 -14.83 20.48 4.43
CA TYR A 203 -14.50 19.38 5.33
C TYR A 203 -15.38 19.35 6.58
N ASP A 204 -15.89 20.50 7.06
CA ASP A 204 -16.88 20.54 8.13
C ASP A 204 -18.17 19.79 7.72
N LYS A 205 -18.61 19.96 6.46
CA LYS A 205 -19.79 19.25 5.92
C LYS A 205 -19.53 17.75 5.77
N ALA A 206 -18.34 17.37 5.29
CA ALA A 206 -17.95 15.96 5.20
C ALA A 206 -17.89 15.31 6.59
N ALA A 207 -17.37 16.03 7.60
CA ALA A 207 -17.35 15.58 8.98
C ALA A 207 -18.76 15.40 9.55
N GLU A 208 -19.68 16.33 9.28
CA GLU A 208 -21.10 16.21 9.69
C GLU A 208 -21.76 14.97 9.07
N LEU A 209 -21.56 14.73 7.77
CA LEU A 209 -22.05 13.52 7.09
C LEU A 209 -21.49 12.25 7.74
N LEU A 210 -20.18 12.19 7.95
CA LEU A 210 -19.51 11.03 8.54
C LEU A 210 -19.95 10.78 9.99
N GLN A 211 -20.22 11.84 10.77
CA GLN A 211 -20.74 11.72 12.13
C GLN A 211 -22.15 11.10 12.17
N LYS A 212 -23.02 11.42 11.19
CA LYS A 212 -24.37 10.84 11.10
C LYS A 212 -24.33 9.33 10.87
N VAL A 213 -23.41 8.86 10.03
CA VAL A 213 -23.29 7.43 9.71
C VAL A 213 -22.43 6.65 10.71
N ARG A 214 -21.55 7.33 11.46
CA ARG A 214 -20.61 6.73 12.42
C ARG A 214 -21.20 5.71 13.41
N PRO A 215 -22.41 5.90 13.99
CA PRO A 215 -23.01 4.93 14.92
C PRO A 215 -23.36 3.57 14.29
N ASN A 216 -23.35 3.49 12.96
CA ASN A 216 -23.70 2.31 12.18
C ASN A 216 -22.48 1.60 11.56
N ILE A 217 -21.29 2.17 11.74
CA ILE A 217 -20.03 1.59 11.28
C ILE A 217 -19.45 0.70 12.39
N ALA A 218 -19.14 -0.55 12.04
CA ALA A 218 -18.58 -1.53 12.96
C ALA A 218 -17.13 -1.17 13.34
N TYR A 219 -16.30 -0.82 12.35
CA TYR A 219 -14.91 -0.42 12.56
C TYR A 219 -14.33 0.36 11.36
N PHE A 220 -13.17 0.97 11.60
CA PHE A 220 -12.31 1.57 10.60
C PHE A 220 -11.01 0.77 10.56
N HIS A 221 -10.68 0.16 9.42
CA HIS A 221 -9.45 -0.62 9.25
C HIS A 221 -9.18 -0.89 7.76
N SER A 222 -7.93 -0.78 7.34
CA SER A 222 -7.56 -0.81 5.91
C SER A 222 -7.14 -2.19 5.36
N SER A 223 -7.30 -3.27 6.14
CA SER A 223 -6.90 -4.63 5.73
C SER A 223 -7.83 -5.72 6.30
N LYS A 224 -8.25 -5.59 7.57
CA LYS A 224 -9.16 -6.55 8.23
C LYS A 224 -10.43 -6.88 7.43
N TYR A 225 -11.00 -5.89 6.74
CA TYR A 225 -12.24 -6.05 5.98
C TYR A 225 -12.16 -7.16 4.92
N MET A 226 -10.95 -7.45 4.39
CA MET A 226 -10.75 -8.49 3.39
C MET A 226 -11.15 -9.88 3.89
N ALA A 227 -10.71 -10.23 5.10
CA ALA A 227 -11.03 -11.52 5.71
C ALA A 227 -12.49 -11.55 6.18
N ASP A 228 -12.92 -10.48 6.83
CA ASP A 228 -14.29 -10.40 7.38
C ASP A 228 -15.35 -10.49 6.27
N ILE A 229 -15.16 -9.83 5.12
CA ILE A 229 -16.14 -9.92 4.03
C ILE A 229 -16.10 -11.31 3.37
N ALA A 230 -14.92 -11.91 3.21
CA ALA A 230 -14.78 -13.25 2.63
C ALA A 230 -15.40 -14.34 3.52
N ASN A 231 -15.33 -14.17 4.84
CA ASN A 231 -15.97 -15.07 5.82
C ASN A 231 -17.45 -14.75 6.03
N GLY A 232 -17.92 -13.59 5.56
CA GLY A 232 -19.26 -13.09 5.80
C GLY A 232 -19.47 -12.49 7.19
N ASP A 233 -18.43 -12.15 7.94
CA ASP A 233 -18.55 -11.47 9.24
C ASP A 233 -19.07 -10.03 9.09
N ILE A 234 -18.81 -9.40 7.95
CA ILE A 234 -19.42 -8.12 7.52
C ILE A 234 -20.14 -8.30 6.18
N CYS A 235 -21.06 -7.39 5.87
CA CYS A 235 -21.82 -7.40 4.62
C CYS A 235 -21.46 -6.26 3.67
N VAL A 236 -20.86 -5.18 4.16
CA VAL A 236 -20.44 -4.03 3.35
C VAL A 236 -19.08 -3.54 3.84
N ALA A 237 -18.18 -3.26 2.90
CA ALA A 237 -16.94 -2.56 3.17
C ALA A 237 -16.66 -1.52 2.10
N VAL A 238 -16.09 -0.38 2.51
CA VAL A 238 -15.34 0.49 1.60
C VAL A 238 -13.90 0.04 1.59
N GLY A 239 -13.32 -0.19 0.42
CA GLY A 239 -11.98 -0.73 0.29
C GLY A 239 -11.42 -0.70 -1.12
N TYR A 240 -10.21 -1.21 -1.29
CA TYR A 240 -9.50 -1.25 -2.56
C TYR A 240 -10.03 -2.34 -3.48
N SER A 241 -10.18 -2.03 -4.78
CA SER A 241 -10.72 -2.95 -5.79
C SER A 241 -9.97 -4.29 -5.85
N GLY A 242 -8.64 -4.27 -5.89
CA GLY A 242 -7.81 -5.48 -5.92
C GLY A 242 -8.01 -6.36 -4.69
N SER A 243 -8.16 -5.75 -3.51
CA SER A 243 -8.39 -6.45 -2.24
C SER A 243 -9.69 -7.24 -2.23
N PHE A 244 -10.74 -6.70 -2.84
CA PHE A 244 -11.99 -7.42 -2.96
C PHE A 244 -11.93 -8.55 -3.98
N SER A 245 -11.16 -8.40 -5.06
CA SER A 245 -10.89 -9.54 -5.96
C SER A 245 -10.19 -10.67 -5.22
N GLN A 246 -9.26 -10.35 -4.32
CA GLN A 246 -8.61 -11.34 -3.44
C GLN A 246 -9.60 -11.97 -2.45
N ALA A 247 -10.43 -11.15 -1.79
CA ALA A 247 -11.45 -11.64 -0.86
C ALA A 247 -12.47 -12.59 -1.54
N ALA A 248 -12.92 -12.24 -2.75
CA ALA A 248 -13.83 -13.08 -3.53
C ALA A 248 -13.20 -14.42 -3.93
N ASN A 249 -11.91 -14.43 -4.28
CA ASN A 249 -11.21 -15.69 -4.57
C ASN A 249 -11.07 -16.55 -3.31
N ARG A 250 -10.72 -15.95 -2.17
CA ARG A 250 -10.62 -16.65 -0.87
C ARG A 250 -11.95 -17.26 -0.44
N ALA A 251 -13.06 -16.54 -0.61
CA ALA A 251 -14.40 -17.06 -0.31
C ALA A 251 -14.74 -18.31 -1.15
N LYS A 252 -14.41 -18.28 -2.45
CA LYS A 252 -14.58 -19.42 -3.36
C LYS A 252 -13.71 -20.61 -2.95
N GLU A 253 -12.44 -20.38 -2.65
CA GLU A 253 -11.49 -21.41 -2.20
C GLU A 253 -11.91 -22.05 -0.87
N ALA A 254 -12.46 -21.26 0.05
CA ALA A 254 -12.95 -21.73 1.35
C ALA A 254 -14.28 -22.51 1.25
N GLY A 255 -14.99 -22.45 0.12
CA GLY A 255 -16.27 -23.15 -0.07
C GLY A 255 -17.36 -22.72 0.90
N ASN A 256 -17.27 -21.52 1.47
CA ASN A 256 -18.16 -21.05 2.54
C ASN A 256 -19.48 -20.43 2.04
N GLY A 257 -19.73 -20.45 0.73
CA GLY A 257 -20.96 -19.95 0.11
C GLY A 257 -21.13 -18.43 0.13
N VAL A 258 -20.03 -17.68 0.36
CA VAL A 258 -20.04 -16.21 0.34
C VAL A 258 -19.74 -15.70 -1.07
N ASP A 259 -20.72 -15.01 -1.66
CA ASP A 259 -20.51 -14.20 -2.87
C ASP A 259 -20.13 -12.77 -2.45
N THR A 260 -19.12 -12.20 -3.11
CA THR A 260 -18.76 -10.78 -2.96
C THR A 260 -18.87 -10.10 -4.32
N VAL A 261 -19.66 -9.03 -4.39
CA VAL A 261 -19.84 -8.22 -5.60
C VAL A 261 -19.15 -6.88 -5.40
N LEU A 262 -18.53 -6.41 -6.46
CA LEU A 262 -17.91 -5.10 -6.54
C LEU A 262 -18.81 -4.13 -7.26
N PHE A 263 -18.95 -2.93 -6.71
CA PHE A 263 -19.50 -1.81 -7.44
C PHE A 263 -18.40 -0.83 -7.84
N PHE A 264 -18.41 -0.38 -9.08
CA PHE A 264 -17.60 0.74 -9.56
C PHE A 264 -18.52 1.93 -9.78
N THR A 265 -18.29 3.04 -9.08
CA THR A 265 -18.90 4.31 -9.50
C THR A 265 -18.35 4.64 -10.88
N SER A 266 -19.20 4.57 -11.90
CA SER A 266 -18.93 5.29 -13.15
C SER A 266 -18.91 6.78 -12.81
N GLN A 267 -17.93 7.48 -13.40
CA GLN A 267 -17.68 8.92 -13.25
C GLN A 267 -18.94 9.78 -13.28
#